data_AF-A0A645DTG9-F1
#
_entry.id   AF-A0A645DTG9-F1
#
_cell.length_a   1.000
_cell.length_b   1.000
_cell.length_c   1.000
_cell.angle_alpha   90.00
_cell.angle_beta   90.00
_cell.angle_gamma   90.00
#
_symmetry.space_group_name_H-M   'P 1'
#
loop_
_entity.id
_entity.type
_entity.pdbx_description
1 polymer ?
#
loop_
_entity_poly.entity_id
_entity_poly.type
_entity_poly.pdbx_seq_one_letter_code
_entity_poly.pdbx_strand_id
1 'polypeptide(L)'
;MKNNPYFNFMKRDVIQMILVLLIIIIVNQGLTAVSNIYMALEPGFDKQINMYSQANVFNMSFCFIAGIMFILKHFSGAISIRGDRKNFLKALRVWAIIMSLFMAIFPTILEICLKILIEVITHKDVVLVTDLVWREIAGMEVTNPDITFIWFIKTIFVYFINNLMLFSFGYMLGAIGYRLKKRTNILVFVVIPVLLIGYIINSALRMDEFIMNIIGVAICYIVVYIAENPLLMILINMICIGIFSFIGCKLLIKAPTKEYANDLI
;
A
#
# COMPACT_ATOMS: atom_id res chain seq x y z
N MET A 1 22.21 0.31 -18.33
CA MET A 1 21.33 -0.62 -17.59
C MET A 1 21.24 -2.04 -18.18
N LYS A 2 21.81 -2.32 -19.36
CA LYS A 2 21.57 -3.54 -20.15
C LYS A 2 22.18 -4.86 -19.62
N ASN A 3 22.63 -4.93 -18.36
CA ASN A 3 23.04 -6.19 -17.69
C ASN A 3 23.25 -5.98 -16.18
N ASN A 4 22.27 -5.45 -15.45
CA ASN A 4 22.32 -5.56 -13.98
C ASN A 4 21.83 -6.97 -13.58
N PRO A 5 22.72 -7.89 -13.15
CA PRO A 5 22.34 -9.26 -12.84
C PRO A 5 21.29 -9.33 -11.72
N TYR A 6 21.26 -8.35 -10.83
CA TYR A 6 20.29 -8.26 -9.74
C TYR A 6 18.87 -7.99 -10.22
N PHE A 7 18.72 -7.26 -11.33
CA PHE A 7 17.40 -6.98 -11.90
C PHE A 7 16.76 -8.26 -12.43
N ASN A 8 17.53 -9.07 -13.16
CA ASN A 8 17.09 -10.37 -13.68
C ASN A 8 16.91 -11.42 -12.57
N PHE A 9 17.74 -11.38 -11.53
CA PHE A 9 17.63 -12.26 -10.37
C PHE A 9 16.28 -12.12 -9.66
N MET A 10 15.81 -10.88 -9.47
CA MET A 10 14.52 -10.63 -8.80
C MET A 10 13.32 -10.87 -9.71
N LYS A 11 13.49 -10.72 -11.04
CA LYS A 11 12.40 -10.70 -12.04
C LYS A 11 11.37 -11.82 -11.89
N ARG A 12 11.82 -13.07 -11.77
CA ARG A 12 10.91 -14.24 -11.69
C ARG A 12 9.96 -14.13 -10.49
N ASP A 13 10.51 -13.80 -9.33
CA ASP A 13 9.75 -13.72 -8.08
C ASP A 13 8.84 -12.50 -8.07
N VAL A 14 9.27 -11.37 -8.64
CA VAL A 14 8.41 -10.19 -8.81
C VAL A 14 7.20 -10.52 -9.69
N ILE A 15 7.40 -11.22 -10.80
CA ILE A 15 6.30 -11.60 -11.71
C ILE A 15 5.31 -12.52 -11.01
N GLN A 16 5.79 -13.51 -10.24
CA GLN A 16 4.90 -14.39 -9.46
C GLN A 16 4.10 -13.61 -8.42
N MET A 17 4.74 -12.66 -7.73
CA MET A 17 4.09 -11.75 -6.80
C MET A 17 2.97 -10.96 -7.48
N ILE A 18 3.25 -10.33 -8.63
CA ILE A 18 2.25 -9.59 -9.40
C ILE A 18 1.06 -10.49 -9.77
N LEU A 19 1.31 -11.70 -10.27
CA LEU A 19 0.25 -12.62 -10.71
C LEU A 19 -0.69 -13.02 -9.58
N VAL A 20 -0.16 -13.36 -8.41
CA VAL A 20 -0.98 -13.72 -7.24
C VAL A 20 -1.87 -12.56 -6.82
N LEU A 21 -1.33 -11.33 -6.83
CA LEU A 21 -2.11 -10.13 -6.51
C LEU A 21 -3.22 -9.88 -7.54
N LEU A 22 -2.92 -10.00 -8.82
CA LEU A 22 -3.91 -9.77 -9.88
C LEU A 22 -5.13 -10.67 -9.66
N ILE A 23 -4.91 -11.94 -9.33
CA ILE A 23 -5.98 -12.89 -9.04
C ILE A 23 -6.81 -12.41 -7.84
N ILE A 24 -6.17 -12.05 -6.72
CA ILE A 24 -6.86 -11.61 -5.51
C ILE A 24 -7.71 -10.35 -5.78
N ILE A 25 -7.16 -9.37 -6.48
CA ILE A 25 -7.86 -8.12 -6.78
C ILE A 25 -9.03 -8.36 -7.74
N ILE A 26 -8.81 -9.11 -8.83
CA ILE A 26 -9.87 -9.41 -9.80
C ILE A 26 -11.02 -10.16 -9.13
N VAL A 27 -10.72 -11.17 -8.30
CA VAL A 27 -11.75 -11.94 -7.60
C VAL A 27 -12.54 -11.04 -6.64
N ASN A 28 -11.86 -10.25 -5.81
CA ASN A 28 -12.56 -9.43 -4.83
C ASN A 28 -13.38 -8.29 -5.47
N GLN A 29 -12.82 -7.62 -6.47
CA GLN A 29 -13.53 -6.57 -7.20
C GLN A 29 -14.67 -7.14 -8.05
N GLY A 30 -14.49 -8.33 -8.62
CA GLY A 30 -15.54 -9.05 -9.33
C GLY A 30 -16.71 -9.41 -8.42
N LEU A 31 -16.45 -9.93 -7.22
CA LEU A 31 -17.49 -10.21 -6.22
C LEU A 31 -18.26 -8.95 -5.82
N THR A 32 -17.54 -7.84 -5.63
CA THR A 32 -18.15 -6.54 -5.30
C THR A 32 -19.06 -6.06 -6.43
N ALA A 33 -18.62 -6.17 -7.69
CA ALA A 33 -19.41 -5.78 -8.85
C ALA A 33 -20.67 -6.65 -9.01
N VAL A 34 -20.54 -7.97 -8.86
CA VAL A 34 -21.68 -8.91 -8.94
C VAL A 34 -22.71 -8.61 -7.83
N SER A 35 -22.25 -8.36 -6.60
CA SER A 35 -23.14 -8.00 -5.49
C SER A 35 -23.93 -6.72 -5.79
N ASN A 36 -23.28 -5.69 -6.34
CA ASN A 36 -23.93 -4.42 -6.68
C ASN A 36 -24.94 -4.59 -7.82
N ILE A 37 -24.62 -5.42 -8.83
CA ILE A 37 -25.55 -5.75 -9.91
C ILE A 37 -26.77 -6.48 -9.37
N TYR A 38 -26.58 -7.48 -8.50
CA TYR A 38 -27.68 -8.23 -7.91
C TYR A 38 -28.63 -7.32 -7.12
N MET A 39 -28.10 -6.47 -6.24
CA MET A 39 -28.89 -5.49 -5.48
C MET A 39 -29.63 -4.51 -6.41
N ALA A 40 -28.99 -4.07 -7.48
CA ALA A 40 -29.59 -3.13 -8.43
C ALA A 40 -30.73 -3.74 -9.26
N LEU A 41 -30.77 -5.06 -9.41
CA LEU A 41 -31.82 -5.78 -10.14
C LEU A 41 -33.02 -6.15 -9.25
N GLU A 42 -32.93 -5.95 -7.93
CA GLU A 42 -34.05 -6.19 -7.02
C GLU A 42 -35.22 -5.21 -7.29
N PRO A 43 -36.47 -5.70 -7.34
CA PRO A 43 -37.63 -4.85 -7.61
C PRO A 43 -37.82 -3.82 -6.48
N GLY A 44 -37.85 -2.54 -6.84
CA GLY A 44 -37.99 -1.40 -5.91
C GLY A 44 -36.69 -0.65 -5.60
N PHE A 45 -35.55 -1.05 -6.17
CA PHE A 45 -34.29 -0.32 -6.02
C PHE A 45 -34.19 0.85 -7.02
N ASP A 46 -34.69 2.04 -6.67
CA ASP A 46 -34.58 3.26 -7.53
C ASP A 46 -33.41 4.18 -7.15
N LYS A 47 -32.51 3.72 -6.27
CA LYS A 47 -31.39 4.53 -5.77
C LYS A 47 -30.14 4.37 -6.64
N GLN A 48 -29.29 5.39 -6.58
CA GLN A 48 -27.95 5.38 -7.15
C GLN A 48 -27.09 4.25 -6.54
N ILE A 49 -26.27 3.60 -7.34
CA ILE A 49 -25.42 2.48 -6.88
C ILE A 49 -24.10 3.03 -6.35
N ASN A 50 -23.80 2.78 -5.07
CA ASN A 50 -22.52 3.15 -4.47
C ASN A 50 -21.56 1.95 -4.49
N MET A 51 -20.60 1.95 -5.42
CA MET A 51 -19.58 0.92 -5.51
C MET A 51 -18.39 1.26 -4.60
N TYR A 52 -18.23 0.51 -3.52
CA TYR A 52 -17.06 0.61 -2.62
C TYR A 52 -15.92 -0.24 -3.15
N SER A 53 -14.90 0.38 -3.74
CA SER A 53 -13.73 -0.37 -4.19
C SER A 53 -12.68 -0.52 -3.09
N GLN A 54 -12.37 -1.76 -2.73
CA GLN A 54 -11.25 -2.10 -1.85
C GLN A 54 -9.91 -2.27 -2.59
N ALA A 55 -9.87 -2.11 -3.92
CA ALA A 55 -8.70 -2.49 -4.73
C ALA A 55 -7.44 -1.75 -4.26
N ASN A 56 -7.58 -0.46 -3.96
CA ASN A 56 -6.50 0.38 -3.47
C ASN A 56 -5.87 -0.14 -2.16
N VAL A 57 -6.69 -0.54 -1.19
CA VAL A 57 -6.23 -1.08 0.10
C VAL A 57 -5.42 -2.38 -0.08
N PHE A 58 -5.87 -3.26 -0.99
CA PHE A 58 -5.11 -4.48 -1.33
C PHE A 58 -3.76 -4.15 -2.00
N ASN A 59 -3.71 -3.17 -2.90
CA ASN A 59 -2.47 -2.75 -3.55
C ASN A 59 -1.46 -2.15 -2.57
N MET A 60 -1.95 -1.29 -1.68
CA MET A 60 -1.17 -0.67 -0.61
C MET A 60 -0.54 -1.73 0.30
N SER A 61 -1.35 -2.69 0.77
CA SER A 61 -0.90 -3.81 1.60
C SER A 61 0.13 -4.68 0.88
N PHE A 62 -0.04 -4.86 -0.42
CA PHE A 62 0.88 -5.65 -1.21
C PHE A 62 2.22 -4.96 -1.46
N CYS A 63 2.22 -3.67 -1.77
CA CYS A 63 3.45 -2.90 -1.91
C CYS A 63 4.27 -2.96 -0.63
N PHE A 64 3.62 -2.89 0.52
CA PHE A 64 4.24 -3.10 1.83
C PHE A 64 4.87 -4.51 1.97
N ILE A 65 4.12 -5.58 1.70
CA ILE A 65 4.61 -6.96 1.77
C ILE A 65 5.78 -7.19 0.80
N ALA A 66 5.66 -6.68 -0.43
CA ALA A 66 6.71 -6.78 -1.45
C ALA A 66 8.02 -6.12 -1.01
N GLY A 67 7.94 -4.94 -0.38
CA GLY A 67 9.09 -4.27 0.22
C GLY A 67 9.81 -5.13 1.26
N ILE A 68 9.06 -5.83 2.13
CA ILE A 68 9.62 -6.75 3.12
C ILE A 68 10.27 -7.96 2.43
N MET A 69 9.55 -8.62 1.53
CA MET A 69 9.99 -9.88 0.92
C MET A 69 11.21 -9.69 0.01
N PHE A 70 11.33 -8.56 -0.69
CA PHE A 70 12.51 -8.26 -1.48
C PHE A 70 13.79 -8.28 -0.67
N ILE A 71 13.73 -7.85 0.58
CA ILE A 71 14.90 -7.89 1.46
C ILE A 71 15.10 -9.26 2.06
N LEU A 72 14.08 -9.84 2.69
CA LEU A 72 14.24 -11.11 3.39
C LEU A 72 14.64 -12.26 2.44
N LYS A 73 14.08 -12.29 1.23
CA LYS A 73 14.32 -13.38 0.26
C LYS A 73 15.55 -13.15 -0.61
N HIS A 74 15.73 -11.94 -1.13
CA HIS A 74 16.74 -11.70 -2.17
C HIS A 74 18.04 -11.08 -1.67
N PHE A 75 18.06 -10.40 -0.52
CA PHE A 75 19.27 -9.70 -0.10
C PHE A 75 20.43 -10.67 0.19
N SER A 76 20.16 -11.81 0.84
CA SER A 76 21.21 -12.82 1.08
C SER A 76 21.76 -13.44 -0.21
N GLY A 77 20.89 -13.75 -1.17
CA GLY A 77 21.29 -14.38 -2.45
C GLY A 77 21.93 -13.39 -3.42
N ALA A 78 21.56 -12.11 -3.37
CA ALA A 78 22.19 -11.07 -4.16
C ALA A 78 23.63 -10.79 -3.70
N ILE A 79 23.87 -10.83 -2.40
CA ILE A 79 25.22 -10.57 -1.89
C ILE A 79 26.18 -11.73 -2.22
N SER A 80 25.72 -12.98 -2.27
CA SER A 80 26.55 -14.12 -2.67
C SER A 80 26.91 -14.15 -4.16
N ILE A 81 26.22 -13.39 -5.02
CA ILE A 81 26.51 -13.39 -6.47
C ILE A 81 27.78 -12.59 -6.80
N ARG A 82 27.99 -11.41 -6.17
CA ARG A 82 29.15 -10.52 -6.43
C ARG A 82 29.56 -9.60 -5.26
N GLY A 83 28.96 -9.71 -4.08
CA GLY A 83 29.26 -8.80 -2.96
C GLY A 83 28.77 -7.35 -3.14
N ASP A 84 28.19 -6.99 -4.29
CA ASP A 84 27.91 -5.60 -4.66
C ASP A 84 26.55 -5.10 -4.15
N ARG A 85 26.59 -4.57 -2.92
CA ARG A 85 25.43 -4.00 -2.22
C ARG A 85 24.85 -2.78 -2.95
N LYS A 86 25.69 -1.96 -3.61
CA LYS A 86 25.24 -0.71 -4.25
C LYS A 86 24.41 -0.99 -5.49
N ASN A 87 24.84 -1.94 -6.33
CA ASN A 87 24.10 -2.29 -7.54
C ASN A 87 22.82 -3.08 -7.25
N PHE A 88 22.77 -3.86 -6.16
CA PHE A 88 21.53 -4.45 -5.68
C PHE A 88 20.51 -3.38 -5.24
N LEU A 89 20.93 -2.43 -4.40
CA LEU A 89 20.04 -1.34 -3.93
C LEU A 89 19.54 -0.46 -5.08
N LYS A 90 20.36 -0.24 -6.13
CA LYS A 90 19.92 0.41 -7.36
C LYS A 90 18.83 -0.40 -8.07
N ALA A 91 19.01 -1.71 -8.24
CA ALA A 91 18.01 -2.56 -8.86
C ALA A 91 16.70 -2.59 -8.06
N LEU A 92 16.79 -2.63 -6.73
CA LEU A 92 15.63 -2.63 -5.84
C LEU A 92 14.82 -1.33 -5.97
N ARG A 93 15.47 -0.17 -6.03
CA ARG A 93 14.78 1.11 -6.27
C ARG A 93 14.03 1.13 -7.59
N VAL A 94 14.62 0.58 -8.66
CA VAL A 94 13.96 0.50 -9.97
C VAL A 94 12.73 -0.41 -9.89
N TRP A 95 12.85 -1.58 -9.25
CA TRP A 95 11.70 -2.47 -9.06
C TRP A 95 10.60 -1.88 -8.19
N ALA A 96 10.95 -1.13 -7.14
CA ALA A 96 9.99 -0.41 -6.32
C ALA A 96 9.15 0.56 -7.17
N ILE A 97 9.79 1.36 -8.03
CA ILE A 97 9.11 2.30 -8.92
C ILE A 97 8.21 1.55 -9.92
N ILE A 98 8.72 0.51 -10.57
CA ILE A 98 7.95 -0.27 -11.55
C ILE A 98 6.71 -0.89 -10.89
N MET A 99 6.89 -1.50 -9.70
CA MET A 99 5.80 -2.11 -8.96
C MET A 99 4.77 -1.09 -8.51
N SER A 100 5.18 0.00 -7.84
CA SER A 100 4.26 1.02 -7.36
C SER A 100 3.49 1.68 -8.51
N LEU A 101 4.11 1.84 -9.69
CA LEU A 101 3.44 2.38 -10.88
C LEU A 101 2.42 1.40 -11.45
N PHE A 102 2.81 0.14 -11.62
CA PHE A 102 1.89 -0.92 -12.08
C PHE A 102 0.68 -1.04 -11.14
N MET A 103 0.93 -1.06 -9.83
CA MET A 103 -0.10 -1.14 -8.78
C MET A 103 -0.90 0.16 -8.60
N ALA A 104 -0.54 1.25 -9.28
CA ALA A 104 -1.38 2.44 -9.36
C ALA A 104 -2.29 2.38 -10.60
N ILE A 105 -1.74 1.96 -11.75
CA ILE A 105 -2.47 1.98 -13.03
C ILE A 105 -3.51 0.85 -13.11
N PHE A 106 -3.11 -0.39 -12.81
CA PHE A 106 -3.98 -1.56 -12.94
C PHE A 106 -5.31 -1.45 -12.18
N PRO A 107 -5.32 -1.16 -10.86
CA PRO A 107 -6.58 -1.08 -10.12
C PRO A 107 -7.47 0.08 -10.55
N THR A 108 -6.90 1.24 -10.87
CA THR A 108 -7.69 2.39 -11.33
C THR A 108 -8.39 2.08 -12.65
N ILE A 109 -7.71 1.39 -13.58
CA ILE A 109 -8.35 0.93 -14.82
C ILE A 109 -9.45 -0.08 -14.50
N LEU A 110 -9.19 -1.06 -13.61
CA LEU A 110 -10.17 -2.07 -13.22
C LEU A 110 -11.43 -1.46 -12.59
N GLU A 111 -11.27 -0.50 -11.67
CA GLU A 111 -12.35 0.24 -11.02
C GLU A 111 -13.25 0.95 -12.05
N ILE A 112 -12.63 1.65 -13.01
CA ILE A 112 -13.35 2.34 -14.09
C ILE A 112 -14.08 1.34 -15.00
N CYS A 113 -13.41 0.26 -15.40
CA CYS A 113 -14.03 -0.79 -16.23
C CYS A 113 -15.23 -1.43 -15.53
N LEU A 114 -15.12 -1.71 -14.22
CA LEU A 114 -16.22 -2.28 -13.45
C LEU A 114 -17.37 -1.30 -13.26
N LYS A 115 -17.10 -0.01 -13.02
CA LYS A 115 -18.13 1.03 -13.00
C LYS A 115 -18.93 1.02 -14.30
N ILE A 116 -18.26 1.15 -15.44
CA ILE A 116 -18.90 1.17 -16.76
C ILE A 116 -19.72 -0.10 -16.99
N LEU A 117 -19.18 -1.26 -16.62
CA LEU A 117 -19.88 -2.54 -16.76
C LEU A 117 -21.18 -2.60 -15.95
N ILE A 118 -21.18 -2.11 -14.70
CA ILE A 118 -22.36 -2.08 -13.85
C ILE A 118 -23.41 -1.10 -14.41
N GLU A 119 -22.99 0.09 -14.86
CA GLU A 119 -23.88 1.09 -15.48
C GLU A 119 -24.56 0.53 -16.74
N VAL A 120 -23.81 -0.18 -17.58
CA VAL A 120 -24.34 -0.80 -18.81
C VAL A 120 -25.34 -1.91 -18.50
N ILE A 121 -25.10 -2.73 -17.47
CA ILE A 121 -25.99 -3.85 -17.12
C ILE A 121 -27.26 -3.37 -16.41
N THR A 122 -27.14 -2.38 -15.51
CA THR A 122 -28.22 -1.96 -14.62
C THR A 122 -28.99 -0.75 -15.13
N HIS A 123 -28.45 -0.04 -16.13
CA HIS A 123 -28.97 1.25 -16.63
C HIS A 123 -29.14 2.31 -15.53
N LYS A 124 -28.36 2.21 -14.45
CA LYS A 124 -28.37 3.11 -13.29
C LYS A 124 -27.02 3.77 -13.13
N ASP A 125 -27.02 5.00 -12.63
CA ASP A 125 -25.79 5.72 -12.32
C ASP A 125 -25.04 5.03 -11.17
N VAL A 126 -23.73 4.85 -11.36
CA VAL A 126 -22.84 4.27 -10.36
C VAL A 126 -21.89 5.34 -9.85
N VAL A 127 -21.85 5.54 -8.54
CA VAL A 127 -20.80 6.33 -7.89
C VAL A 127 -19.72 5.40 -7.40
N LEU A 128 -18.49 5.67 -7.85
CA LEU A 128 -17.29 5.06 -7.29
C LEU A 128 -16.96 5.75 -5.97
N VAL A 129 -17.22 5.06 -4.87
CA VAL A 129 -16.73 5.48 -3.55
C VAL A 129 -15.28 5.01 -3.46
N THR A 130 -14.36 5.89 -3.85
CA THR A 130 -12.92 5.68 -3.73
C THR A 130 -12.38 6.43 -2.52
N ASP A 131 -11.32 5.91 -1.91
CA ASP A 131 -10.65 6.51 -0.74
C ASP A 131 -9.90 7.82 -1.06
N LEU A 132 -10.07 8.38 -2.26
CA LEU A 132 -9.45 9.64 -2.63
C LEU A 132 -10.19 10.79 -1.95
N VAL A 133 -9.48 11.43 -1.03
CA VAL A 133 -9.95 12.50 -0.17
C VAL A 133 -10.10 13.84 -0.91
N TRP A 134 -10.90 13.85 -1.96
CA TRP A 134 -11.59 15.05 -2.39
C TRP A 134 -12.99 15.12 -1.76
N ARG A 135 -13.13 14.54 -0.56
CA ARG A 135 -14.32 14.68 0.28
C ARG A 135 -14.10 15.86 1.21
N GLU A 136 -14.96 16.86 1.13
CA GLU A 136 -15.30 17.65 2.31
C GLU A 136 -15.92 16.67 3.31
N ILE A 137 -15.24 16.42 4.43
CA ILE A 137 -15.78 15.55 5.49
C ILE A 137 -16.82 16.34 6.30
N ALA A 138 -16.84 17.67 6.16
CA ALA A 138 -17.88 18.58 6.64
C ALA A 138 -19.03 18.76 5.62
N GLY A 139 -19.85 17.72 5.43
CA GLY A 139 -21.06 17.79 4.58
C GLY A 139 -21.09 16.61 3.60
N MET A 140 -21.80 15.54 3.99
CA MET A 140 -21.85 14.29 3.23
C MET A 140 -22.67 14.43 1.94
N GLU A 141 -22.11 15.06 0.90
CA GLU A 141 -22.57 14.87 -0.48
C GLU A 141 -21.57 14.00 -1.23
N VAL A 142 -22.01 12.79 -1.59
CA VAL A 142 -21.25 11.86 -2.42
C VAL A 142 -21.43 12.30 -3.87
N THR A 143 -20.74 13.35 -4.28
CA THR A 143 -20.77 13.81 -5.67
C THR A 143 -19.97 12.85 -6.54
N ASN A 144 -20.57 12.39 -7.65
CA ASN A 144 -19.88 11.56 -8.64
C ASN A 144 -18.75 12.39 -9.24
N PRO A 145 -17.46 12.03 -9.08
CA PRO A 145 -16.41 12.76 -9.75
C PRO A 145 -16.58 12.56 -11.25
N ASP A 146 -16.70 13.65 -12.01
CA ASP A 146 -16.62 13.58 -13.46
C ASP A 146 -15.28 12.90 -13.79
N ILE A 147 -15.35 11.71 -14.42
CA ILE A 147 -14.18 10.92 -14.81
C ILE A 147 -13.52 11.63 -16.00
N THR A 148 -12.87 12.74 -15.69
CA THR A 148 -12.06 13.50 -16.62
C THR A 148 -10.67 12.91 -16.67
N PHE A 149 -9.98 13.11 -17.80
CA PHE A 149 -8.58 12.73 -17.95
C PHE A 149 -7.69 13.30 -16.83
N ILE A 150 -8.00 14.51 -16.35
CA ILE A 150 -7.27 15.17 -15.27
C ILE A 150 -7.47 14.42 -13.94
N TRP A 151 -8.69 13.98 -13.63
CA TRP A 151 -8.96 13.16 -12.45
C TRP A 151 -8.18 11.85 -12.50
N PHE A 152 -8.19 11.17 -13.65
CA PHE A 152 -7.45 9.91 -13.86
C PHE A 152 -5.95 10.05 -13.57
N ILE A 153 -5.31 11.08 -14.11
CA ILE A 153 -3.88 11.34 -13.91
C ILE A 153 -3.57 11.67 -12.45
N LYS A 154 -4.40 12.51 -11.80
CA LYS A 154 -4.25 12.84 -10.38
C LYS A 154 -4.38 11.60 -9.49
N THR A 155 -5.38 10.77 -9.74
CA THR A 155 -5.62 9.51 -9.03
C THR A 155 -4.43 8.57 -9.12
N ILE A 156 -3.91 8.32 -10.33
CA ILE A 156 -2.73 7.46 -10.53
C ILE A 156 -1.52 8.04 -9.79
N PHE A 157 -1.31 9.35 -9.85
CA PHE A 157 -0.18 9.97 -9.17
C PHE A 157 -0.27 9.81 -7.65
N VAL A 158 -1.43 10.07 -7.05
CA VAL A 158 -1.63 9.89 -5.60
C VAL A 158 -1.42 8.43 -5.19
N TYR A 159 -2.01 7.48 -5.92
CA TYR A 159 -1.84 6.06 -5.64
C TYR A 159 -0.39 5.60 -5.81
N PHE A 160 0.32 6.12 -6.82
CA PHE A 160 1.74 5.85 -7.01
C PHE A 160 2.56 6.29 -5.80
N ILE A 161 2.35 7.51 -5.29
CA ILE A 161 3.06 8.02 -4.11
C ILE A 161 2.73 7.19 -2.86
N ASN A 162 1.46 6.86 -2.63
CA ASN A 162 1.04 6.04 -1.49
C ASN A 162 1.64 4.63 -1.53
N ASN A 163 1.61 4.00 -2.71
CA ASN A 163 2.22 2.69 -2.94
C ASN A 163 3.73 2.71 -2.70
N LEU A 164 4.41 3.76 -3.15
CA LEU A 164 5.85 3.91 -2.95
C LEU A 164 6.20 4.16 -1.47
N MET A 165 5.36 4.89 -0.74
CA MET A 165 5.49 5.10 0.70
C MET A 165 5.39 3.78 1.47
N LEU A 166 4.36 2.99 1.21
CA LEU A 166 4.18 1.69 1.86
C LEU A 166 5.24 0.67 1.46
N PHE A 167 5.68 0.66 0.20
CA PHE A 167 6.83 -0.14 -0.21
C PHE A 167 8.09 0.24 0.57
N SER A 168 8.36 1.55 0.72
CA SER A 168 9.53 2.05 1.46
C SER A 168 9.47 1.67 2.94
N PHE A 169 8.28 1.73 3.55
CA PHE A 169 8.06 1.28 4.91
C PHE A 169 8.31 -0.22 5.07
N GLY A 170 7.77 -1.04 4.17
CA GLY A 170 8.01 -2.48 4.12
C GLY A 170 9.49 -2.81 3.92
N TYR A 171 10.17 -2.09 3.03
CA TYR A 171 11.62 -2.21 2.80
C TYR A 171 12.43 -1.94 4.07
N MET A 172 12.10 -0.90 4.82
CA MET A 172 12.74 -0.59 6.10
C MET A 172 12.56 -1.73 7.11
N LEU A 173 11.33 -2.24 7.28
CA LEU A 173 11.05 -3.36 8.18
C LEU A 173 11.75 -4.65 7.73
N GLY A 174 11.78 -4.93 6.43
CA GLY A 174 12.53 -6.05 5.87
C GLY A 174 14.03 -5.94 6.15
N ALA A 175 14.60 -4.74 6.09
CA ALA A 175 16.01 -4.49 6.43
C ALA A 175 16.30 -4.68 7.92
N ILE A 176 15.39 -4.24 8.80
CA ILE A 176 15.45 -4.49 10.24
C ILE A 176 15.40 -6.00 10.50
N GLY A 177 14.41 -6.69 9.94
CA GLY A 177 14.24 -8.14 10.07
C GLY A 177 15.45 -8.93 9.59
N TYR A 178 16.03 -8.56 8.44
CA TYR A 178 17.23 -9.20 7.90
C TYR A 178 18.43 -9.06 8.84
N ARG A 179 18.65 -7.87 9.41
CA ARG A 179 19.80 -7.61 10.29
C ARG A 179 19.68 -8.34 11.62
N LEU A 180 18.46 -8.56 12.10
CA LEU A 180 18.21 -9.08 13.44
C LEU A 180 18.23 -10.61 13.56
N LYS A 181 18.16 -11.37 12.44
CA LYS A 181 18.46 -12.82 12.25
C LYS A 181 18.08 -13.84 13.36
N LYS A 182 17.26 -13.51 14.35
CA LYS A 182 16.72 -14.41 15.39
C LYS A 182 15.19 -14.34 15.40
N ARG A 183 14.53 -15.51 15.45
CA ARG A 183 13.06 -15.67 15.50
C ARG A 183 12.40 -14.82 16.60
N THR A 184 13.10 -14.55 17.70
CA THR A 184 12.65 -13.70 18.82
C THR A 184 12.50 -12.22 18.49
N ASN A 185 13.20 -11.69 17.47
CA ASN A 185 13.19 -10.25 17.16
C ASN A 185 12.06 -9.81 16.22
N ILE A 186 11.50 -10.71 15.39
CA ILE A 186 10.26 -10.41 14.65
C ILE A 186 9.12 -10.15 15.63
N LEU A 187 9.09 -10.91 16.72
CA LEU A 187 8.17 -10.71 17.82
C LEU A 187 8.36 -9.31 18.44
N VAL A 188 9.59 -8.88 18.70
CA VAL A 188 9.87 -7.60 19.37
C VAL A 188 9.74 -6.36 18.46
N PHE A 189 10.05 -6.46 17.17
CA PHE A 189 10.08 -5.31 16.26
C PHE A 189 8.89 -5.22 15.29
N VAL A 190 8.07 -6.26 15.20
CA VAL A 190 6.85 -6.25 14.38
C VAL A 190 5.64 -6.56 15.24
N VAL A 191 5.66 -7.66 15.99
CA VAL A 191 4.49 -8.09 16.79
C VAL A 191 4.26 -7.19 18.00
N ILE A 192 5.30 -6.81 18.75
CA ILE A 192 5.17 -5.92 19.91
C ILE A 192 4.64 -4.55 19.49
N PRO A 193 5.17 -3.84 18.47
CA PRO A 193 4.58 -2.57 18.03
C PRO A 193 3.11 -2.69 17.62
N VAL A 194 2.74 -3.77 16.92
CA VAL A 194 1.34 -4.05 16.53
C VAL A 194 0.47 -4.33 17.77
N LEU A 195 0.96 -5.09 18.74
CA LEU A 195 0.27 -5.34 20.01
C LEU A 195 0.20 -4.09 20.90
N LEU A 196 1.22 -3.22 20.87
CA LEU A 196 1.26 -1.96 21.62
C LEU A 196 0.28 -0.95 21.01
N ILE A 197 0.21 -0.86 19.68
CA ILE A 197 -0.84 -0.10 18.98
C ILE A 197 -2.22 -0.67 19.34
N GLY A 198 -2.40 -1.99 19.27
CA GLY A 198 -3.64 -2.65 19.68
C GLY A 198 -4.00 -2.41 21.15
N TYR A 199 -3.01 -2.40 22.04
CA TYR A 199 -3.18 -2.10 23.47
C TYR A 199 -3.50 -0.63 23.72
N ILE A 200 -2.88 0.31 23.00
CA ILE A 200 -3.21 1.75 23.06
C ILE A 200 -4.63 1.96 22.57
N ILE A 201 -5.04 1.34 21.46
CA ILE A 201 -6.41 1.39 20.94
C ILE A 201 -7.39 0.82 21.99
N ASN A 202 -7.10 -0.35 22.55
CA ASN A 202 -7.95 -0.98 23.57
C ASN A 202 -7.99 -0.20 24.90
N SER A 203 -6.91 0.48 25.26
CA SER A 203 -6.84 1.33 26.47
C SER A 203 -7.55 2.67 26.23
N ALA A 204 -7.47 3.23 25.03
CA ALA A 204 -8.26 4.39 24.62
C ALA A 204 -9.76 4.08 24.70
N LEU A 205 -10.18 2.89 24.24
CA LEU A 205 -11.57 2.43 24.35
C LEU A 205 -12.07 2.22 25.79
N ARG A 206 -11.17 2.19 26.79
CA ARG A 206 -11.51 2.01 28.22
C ARG A 206 -11.35 3.28 29.06
N MET A 207 -10.84 4.37 28.49
CA MET A 207 -10.73 5.66 29.18
C MET A 207 -12.06 6.41 29.13
N ASP A 208 -12.41 7.07 30.24
CA ASP A 208 -13.63 7.86 30.42
C ASP A 208 -13.98 8.72 29.19
N GLU A 209 -15.28 8.80 28.89
CA GLU A 209 -15.87 9.48 27.72
C GLU A 209 -15.32 10.90 27.50
N PHE A 210 -14.86 11.58 28.55
CA PHE A 210 -14.32 12.94 28.45
C PHE A 210 -12.93 13.02 27.78
N ILE A 211 -12.04 12.05 28.00
CA ILE A 211 -10.69 12.03 27.38
C ILE A 211 -10.78 11.53 25.94
N MET A 212 -11.65 10.54 25.68
CA MET A 212 -11.97 10.08 24.33
C MET A 212 -12.59 11.19 23.46
N ASN A 213 -13.44 12.05 24.05
CA ASN A 213 -14.08 13.13 23.31
C ASN A 213 -13.17 14.35 23.09
N ILE A 214 -12.11 14.55 23.87
CA ILE A 214 -11.16 15.67 23.63
C ILE A 214 -9.96 15.22 22.81
N ILE A 215 -9.30 14.13 23.20
CA ILE A 215 -8.09 13.63 22.51
C ILE A 215 -8.49 12.84 21.27
N GLY A 216 -9.52 11.98 21.36
CA GLY A 216 -10.01 11.24 20.21
C GLY A 216 -10.60 12.16 19.15
N VAL A 217 -11.39 13.18 19.53
CA VAL A 217 -11.86 14.20 18.58
C VAL A 217 -10.71 15.05 18.05
N ALA A 218 -9.72 15.46 18.86
CA ALA A 218 -8.58 16.21 18.35
C ALA A 218 -7.72 15.39 17.38
N ILE A 219 -7.46 14.12 17.66
CA ILE A 219 -6.73 13.22 16.75
C ILE A 219 -7.57 12.95 15.50
N CYS A 220 -8.86 12.65 15.63
CA CYS A 220 -9.75 12.49 14.49
C CYS A 220 -9.86 13.78 13.68
N TYR A 221 -9.88 14.95 14.30
CA TYR A 221 -9.91 16.25 13.63
C TYR A 221 -8.59 16.52 12.91
N ILE A 222 -7.44 16.17 13.50
CA ILE A 222 -6.14 16.24 12.83
C ILE A 222 -6.09 15.26 11.65
N VAL A 223 -6.56 14.01 11.83
CA VAL A 223 -6.60 13.01 10.75
C VAL A 223 -7.54 13.45 9.64
N VAL A 224 -8.72 13.96 9.97
CA VAL A 224 -9.70 14.54 9.04
C VAL A 224 -9.11 15.76 8.35
N TYR A 225 -8.50 16.70 9.06
CA TYR A 225 -7.86 17.89 8.49
C TYR A 225 -6.70 17.52 7.55
N ILE A 226 -5.89 16.53 7.91
CA ILE A 226 -4.82 16.01 7.06
C ILE A 226 -5.43 15.32 5.83
N ALA A 227 -6.48 14.53 6.01
CA ALA A 227 -7.17 13.85 4.94
C ALA A 227 -7.79 14.86 3.95
N GLU A 228 -8.52 15.86 4.45
CA GLU A 228 -9.16 16.93 3.68
C GLU A 228 -8.17 17.79 2.89
N ASN A 229 -6.88 17.79 3.27
CA ASN A 229 -5.82 18.50 2.57
C ASN A 229 -4.95 17.53 1.74
N PRO A 230 -5.33 17.19 0.49
CA PRO A 230 -4.63 16.20 -0.33
C PRO A 230 -3.16 16.58 -0.61
N LEU A 231 -2.85 17.88 -0.70
CA LEU A 231 -1.48 18.38 -0.85
C LEU A 231 -0.61 18.05 0.37
N LEU A 232 -1.16 18.20 1.58
CA LEU A 232 -0.43 17.94 2.81
C LEU A 232 -0.16 16.44 2.98
N MET A 233 -1.13 15.58 2.61
CA MET A 233 -0.94 14.13 2.56
C MET A 233 0.19 13.71 1.62
N ILE A 234 0.22 14.24 0.40
CA ILE A 234 1.28 13.95 -0.56
C ILE A 234 2.66 14.36 0.00
N LEU A 235 2.73 15.54 0.62
CA LEU A 235 3.97 16.06 1.21
C LEU A 235 4.49 15.16 2.34
N ILE A 236 3.62 14.74 3.25
CA ILE A 236 3.95 13.80 4.33
C ILE A 236 4.45 12.47 3.75
N ASN A 237 3.76 11.92 2.74
CA ASN A 237 4.14 10.66 2.11
C ASN A 237 5.52 10.74 1.45
N MET A 238 5.83 11.86 0.78
CA MET A 238 7.15 12.11 0.19
C MET A 238 8.26 12.16 1.25
N ILE A 239 8.02 12.80 2.39
CA ILE A 239 8.96 12.84 3.51
C ILE A 239 9.18 11.42 4.06
N CYS A 240 8.10 10.67 4.29
CA CYS A 240 8.14 9.29 4.77
C CYS A 240 8.92 8.36 3.83
N ILE A 241 8.70 8.47 2.51
CA ILE A 241 9.47 7.73 1.49
C ILE A 241 10.97 7.96 1.68
N GLY A 242 11.38 9.23 1.83
CA GLY A 242 12.78 9.61 2.02
C GLY A 242 13.38 9.00 3.30
N ILE A 243 12.68 9.14 4.43
CA ILE A 243 13.12 8.64 5.74
C ILE A 243 13.24 7.12 5.73
N PHE A 244 12.19 6.39 5.34
CA PHE A 244 12.17 4.93 5.37
C PHE A 244 13.22 4.32 4.42
N SER A 245 13.35 4.89 3.21
CA SER A 245 14.37 4.47 2.24
C SER A 245 15.80 4.69 2.77
N PHE A 246 16.04 5.83 3.44
CA PHE A 246 17.34 6.15 4.02
C PHE A 246 17.71 5.18 5.15
N ILE A 247 16.77 4.92 6.07
CA ILE A 247 16.98 3.98 7.18
C ILE A 247 17.28 2.58 6.64
N GLY A 248 16.45 2.06 5.72
CA GLY A 248 16.65 0.74 5.14
C GLY A 248 17.98 0.62 4.39
N CYS A 249 18.39 1.65 3.63
CA CYS A 249 19.69 1.65 2.95
C CYS A 249 20.85 1.61 3.95
N LYS A 250 20.82 2.42 5.01
CA LYS A 250 21.87 2.42 6.04
C LYS A 250 22.00 1.07 6.75
N LEU A 251 20.87 0.40 7.01
CA LEU A 251 20.86 -0.92 7.64
C LEU A 251 21.49 -2.00 6.74
N LEU A 252 21.16 -1.99 5.45
CA LEU A 252 21.64 -3.00 4.50
C LEU A 252 23.09 -2.78 4.07
N ILE A 253 23.55 -1.54 3.93
CA ILE A 253 24.95 -1.26 3.59
C ILE A 253 25.91 -1.82 4.64
N LYS A 254 25.50 -1.90 5.91
CA LYS A 254 26.31 -2.43 7.03
C LYS A 254 25.91 -3.84 7.48
N ALA A 255 25.06 -4.55 6.72
CA ALA A 255 24.56 -5.85 7.14
C ALA A 255 25.61 -6.97 6.95
N PRO A 256 25.70 -7.95 7.88
CA PRO A 256 26.61 -9.09 7.77
C PRO A 256 26.11 -10.07 6.70
N THR A 257 27.03 -10.58 5.87
CA THR A 257 26.75 -11.53 4.79
C THR A 257 26.85 -12.96 5.31
N LYS A 258 26.14 -13.91 4.68
CA LYS A 258 26.10 -15.32 5.14
C LYS A 258 27.50 -15.96 5.28
N GLU A 259 28.50 -15.51 4.52
CA GLU A 259 29.87 -16.06 4.56
C GLU A 259 30.69 -15.61 5.77
N TYR A 260 30.41 -14.45 6.37
CA TYR A 260 31.11 -13.96 7.58
C TYR A 260 30.31 -14.14 8.88
N ALA A 261 29.17 -14.84 8.82
CA ALA A 261 28.35 -15.11 10.00
C ALA A 261 28.95 -16.18 10.92
N ASN A 262 29.92 -16.96 10.43
CA ASN A 262 30.64 -17.97 11.22
C ASN A 262 31.97 -17.45 11.80
N ASP A 263 32.45 -16.26 11.40
CA ASP A 263 33.73 -15.70 11.86
C ASP A 263 33.56 -14.67 13.00
N LEU A 264 32.38 -14.61 13.61
CA LEU A 264 32.08 -13.72 14.75
C LEU A 264 31.49 -14.52 15.92
N ILE A 265 32.13 -15.64 16.25
CA ILE A 265 32.08 -16.28 17.57
C ILE A 265 33.49 -16.21 18.16
#